data_AF-A0A7J9XR01-F1
#
_entry.id   AF-A0A7J9XR01-F1
#
_cell.length_a   1.000
_cell.length_b   1.000
_cell.length_c   1.000
_cell.angle_alpha   90.00
_cell.angle_beta   90.00
_cell.angle_gamma   90.00
#
_symmetry.space_group_name_H-M   'P 1'
#
loop_
_entity.id
_entity.type
_entity.pdbx_description
1 polymer ?
#
loop_
_entity_poly.entity_id
_entity_poly.type
_entity_poly.pdbx_seq_one_letter_code
_entity_poly.pdbx_strand_id
1 'polypeptide(L)'
;MATQQPSIPGWVTVPVALADLHVLAYRAYRESGSVWHDGITATAVWVRGAGTGPVTFRQEQPVTRALAEAEWWAAVYVDSDGVKPPLESMCRRLDVAYQEPVALNRVWARGVEAVLAWLTSDPLQGRSPPLRVPDRDADGNPATAEQLYHRFMEAAPHAEWGPEQRHALRNRTEADAARSQRLVALIDETVRLVRASA
;
A
#
# COMPACT_ATOMS: atom_id res chain seq x y z
N MET A 1 -2.24 0.99 30.92
CA MET A 1 -2.58 0.26 29.69
C MET A 1 -1.31 0.14 28.88
N ALA A 2 -0.82 -1.08 28.63
CA ALA A 2 0.37 -1.26 27.79
C ALA A 2 0.03 -0.81 26.37
N THR A 3 0.71 0.21 25.87
CA THR A 3 0.65 0.63 24.48
C THR A 3 1.26 -0.48 23.64
N GLN A 4 0.41 -1.40 23.16
CA GLN A 4 0.80 -2.39 22.17
C GLN A 4 1.43 -1.63 20.98
N GLN A 5 2.71 -1.90 20.70
CA GLN A 5 3.34 -1.30 19.54
C GLN A 5 2.57 -1.74 18.29
N PRO A 6 2.25 -0.81 17.37
CA PRO A 6 1.59 -1.17 16.12
C PRO A 6 2.39 -2.25 15.39
N SER A 7 1.78 -3.43 15.24
CA SER A 7 2.39 -4.62 14.64
C SER A 7 1.72 -4.90 13.31
N ILE A 8 2.50 -5.02 12.23
CA ILE A 8 1.96 -5.32 10.90
C ILE A 8 1.37 -6.74 10.89
N PRO A 9 0.10 -6.92 10.44
CA PRO A 9 -0.51 -8.24 10.36
C PRO A 9 0.27 -9.21 9.47
N GLY A 10 0.38 -10.47 9.88
CA GLY A 10 1.17 -11.49 9.16
C GLY A 10 0.67 -11.87 7.76
N TRP A 11 -0.55 -11.46 7.38
CA TRP A 11 -1.07 -11.65 6.02
C TRP A 11 -0.53 -10.61 5.02
N VAL A 12 0.03 -9.50 5.51
CA VAL A 12 0.66 -8.47 4.67
C VAL A 12 2.03 -8.97 4.23
N THR A 13 2.17 -9.31 2.95
CA THR A 13 3.41 -9.86 2.38
C THR A 13 4.48 -8.82 2.11
N VAL A 14 4.15 -7.53 2.19
CA VAL A 14 5.03 -6.39 1.85
C VAL A 14 5.10 -5.35 2.99
N PRO A 15 5.47 -5.76 4.22
CA PRO A 15 5.38 -4.91 5.41
C PRO A 15 6.21 -3.62 5.32
N VAL A 16 7.43 -3.71 4.79
CA VAL A 16 8.32 -2.54 4.65
C VAL A 16 7.78 -1.56 3.61
N ALA A 17 7.32 -2.07 2.47
CA ALA A 17 6.72 -1.24 1.43
C ALA A 17 5.46 -0.51 1.92
N LEU A 18 4.65 -1.14 2.76
CA LEU A 18 3.49 -0.50 3.39
C LEU A 18 3.92 0.64 4.34
N ALA A 19 5.01 0.45 5.09
CA ALA A 19 5.56 1.49 5.95
C ALA A 19 6.10 2.69 5.14
N ASP A 20 6.81 2.42 4.04
CA ASP A 20 7.29 3.44 3.11
C ASP A 20 6.12 4.19 2.45
N LEU A 21 5.09 3.45 2.01
CA LEU A 21 3.88 4.02 1.41
C LEU A 21 3.20 5.00 2.35
N HIS A 22 3.07 4.66 3.63
CA HIS A 22 2.51 5.56 4.64
C HIS A 22 3.27 6.90 4.66
N VAL A 23 4.59 6.88 4.78
CA VAL A 23 5.38 8.12 4.89
C VAL A 23 5.28 8.95 3.60
N LEU A 24 5.37 8.30 2.44
CA LEU A 24 5.28 8.98 1.15
C LEU A 24 3.90 9.58 0.90
N ALA A 25 2.83 8.85 1.23
CA ALA A 25 1.47 9.33 1.12
C ALA A 25 1.20 10.51 2.06
N TYR A 26 1.67 10.40 3.32
CA TYR A 26 1.55 11.48 4.30
C TYR A 26 2.25 12.75 3.80
N ARG A 27 3.49 12.64 3.30
CA ARG A 27 4.20 13.79 2.74
C ARG A 27 3.45 14.40 1.56
N ALA A 28 3.04 13.57 0.59
CA ALA A 28 2.32 14.03 -0.59
C ALA A 28 0.99 14.72 -0.21
N TYR A 29 0.31 14.24 0.83
CA TYR A 29 -0.85 14.91 1.39
C TYR A 29 -0.49 16.27 2.00
N ARG A 30 0.55 16.36 2.82
CA ARG A 30 1.00 17.63 3.43
C ARG A 30 1.39 18.70 2.40
N GLU A 31 1.94 18.28 1.26
CA GLU A 31 2.35 19.19 0.18
C GLU A 31 1.18 19.62 -0.71
N SER A 32 0.25 18.72 -1.02
CA SER A 32 -0.82 18.97 -2.02
C SER A 32 -2.20 19.22 -1.44
N GLY A 33 -2.46 18.83 -0.20
CA GLY A 33 -3.80 18.77 0.39
C GLY A 33 -4.74 17.74 -0.27
N SER A 34 -4.21 16.83 -1.10
CA SER A 34 -5.03 15.88 -1.86
C SER A 34 -5.69 14.83 -0.96
N VAL A 35 -7.03 14.82 -0.98
CA VAL A 35 -7.90 13.86 -0.28
C VAL A 35 -7.58 12.40 -0.66
N TRP A 36 -7.08 12.15 -1.87
CA TRP A 36 -6.67 10.82 -2.30
C TRP A 36 -5.46 10.31 -1.52
N HIS A 37 -4.44 11.17 -1.31
CA HIS A 37 -3.26 10.83 -0.51
C HIS A 37 -3.61 10.64 0.97
N ASP A 38 -4.59 11.38 1.48
CA ASP A 38 -5.08 11.23 2.85
C ASP A 38 -5.77 9.87 3.06
N GLY A 39 -6.61 9.42 2.10
CA GLY A 39 -7.19 8.08 2.11
C GLY A 39 -6.15 6.95 2.09
N ILE A 40 -5.06 7.11 1.32
CA ILE A 40 -3.92 6.17 1.32
C ILE A 40 -3.26 6.14 2.71
N THR A 41 -2.99 7.32 3.26
CA THR A 41 -2.33 7.51 4.56
C THR A 41 -3.14 6.84 5.67
N ALA A 42 -4.43 7.16 5.77
CA ALA A 42 -5.32 6.62 6.79
C ALA A 42 -5.41 5.08 6.72
N THR A 43 -5.46 4.53 5.51
CA THR A 43 -5.50 3.07 5.31
C THR A 43 -4.21 2.41 5.76
N ALA A 44 -3.05 2.97 5.41
CA ALA A 44 -1.77 2.42 5.82
C ALA A 44 -1.57 2.49 7.35
N VAL A 45 -2.06 3.55 8.00
CA VAL A 45 -2.08 3.69 9.47
C VAL A 45 -2.96 2.61 10.10
N TRP A 46 -4.19 2.43 9.60
CA TRP A 46 -5.14 1.43 10.08
C TRP A 46 -4.62 -0.01 9.99
N VAL A 47 -4.12 -0.41 8.81
CA VAL A 47 -3.57 -1.77 8.60
C VAL A 47 -2.38 -2.04 9.52
N ARG A 48 -1.58 -1.04 9.85
CA ARG A 48 -0.44 -1.16 10.78
C ARG A 48 -0.86 -1.24 12.26
N GLY A 49 -2.16 -1.25 12.56
CA GLY A 49 -2.68 -1.41 13.91
C GLY A 49 -2.89 -0.09 14.66
N ALA A 50 -2.96 1.04 13.96
CA ALA A 50 -3.21 2.35 14.56
C ALA A 50 -4.45 3.00 13.92
N GLY A 51 -5.30 3.66 14.71
CA GLY A 51 -6.52 4.29 14.19
C GLY A 51 -7.67 3.32 13.89
N THR A 52 -8.66 3.80 13.16
CA THR A 52 -9.91 3.07 12.83
C THR A 52 -10.00 2.78 11.33
N GLY A 53 -10.90 1.88 10.94
CA GLY A 53 -11.18 1.56 9.55
C GLY A 53 -11.49 2.83 8.76
N PRO A 54 -10.80 3.12 7.65
CA PRO A 54 -10.89 4.41 6.96
C PRO A 54 -12.23 4.69 6.28
N VAL A 55 -13.10 3.68 6.12
CA VAL A 55 -14.42 3.79 5.48
C VAL A 55 -15.55 3.45 6.44
N THR A 56 -15.38 2.45 7.30
CA THR A 56 -16.43 2.01 8.23
C THR A 56 -16.24 2.53 9.65
N PHE A 57 -15.07 3.08 9.99
CA PHE A 57 -14.63 3.42 11.35
C PHE A 57 -14.62 2.24 12.33
N ARG A 58 -14.53 1.01 11.83
CA ARG A 58 -14.33 -0.19 12.63
C ARG A 58 -13.06 -0.10 13.50
N GLN A 59 -13.07 -0.70 14.69
CA GLN A 59 -11.99 -0.59 15.68
C GLN A 59 -11.25 -1.91 15.93
N GLU A 60 -11.69 -2.98 15.28
CA GLU A 60 -11.18 -4.33 15.45
C GLU A 60 -9.69 -4.39 15.11
N GLN A 61 -8.91 -4.96 16.04
CA GLN A 61 -7.47 -5.18 15.91
C GLN A 61 -7.11 -6.58 16.44
N PRO A 62 -6.11 -7.28 15.87
CA PRO A 62 -5.35 -6.89 14.68
C PRO A 62 -6.20 -6.94 13.40
N VAL A 63 -5.90 -6.08 12.41
CA VAL A 63 -6.57 -6.12 11.11
C VAL A 63 -6.31 -7.47 10.42
N THR A 64 -7.33 -8.31 10.31
CA THR A 64 -7.27 -9.57 9.56
C THR A 64 -7.42 -9.32 8.06
N ARG A 65 -7.04 -10.30 7.23
CA ARG A 65 -7.27 -10.21 5.78
C ARG A 65 -8.76 -10.04 5.45
N ALA A 66 -9.63 -10.76 6.15
CA ALA A 66 -11.08 -10.64 5.99
C ALA A 66 -11.60 -9.24 6.33
N LEU A 67 -11.09 -8.62 7.41
CA LEU A 67 -11.42 -7.23 7.76
C LEU A 67 -10.96 -6.25 6.67
N ALA A 68 -9.74 -6.43 6.15
CA ALA A 68 -9.22 -5.61 5.05
C ALA A 68 -10.04 -5.77 3.76
N GLU A 69 -10.47 -6.99 3.43
CA GLU A 69 -11.33 -7.26 2.27
C GLU A 69 -12.74 -6.68 2.45
N ALA A 70 -13.32 -6.72 3.65
CA ALA A 70 -14.60 -6.08 3.94
C ALA A 70 -14.50 -4.55 3.80
N GLU A 71 -13.42 -3.95 4.31
CA GLU A 71 -13.16 -2.51 4.18
C GLU A 71 -12.91 -2.10 2.71
N TRP A 72 -12.27 -2.96 1.92
CA TRP A 72 -12.10 -2.75 0.49
C TRP A 72 -13.44 -2.71 -0.24
N TRP A 73 -14.34 -3.66 0.02
CA TRP A 73 -15.69 -3.63 -0.54
C TRP A 73 -16.50 -2.41 -0.09
N ALA A 74 -16.29 -1.94 1.14
CA ALA A 74 -16.88 -0.69 1.61
C ALA A 74 -16.36 0.52 0.81
N ALA A 75 -15.06 0.56 0.50
CA ALA A 75 -14.49 1.61 -0.35
C ALA A 75 -15.06 1.58 -1.77
N VAL A 76 -15.16 0.39 -2.38
CA VAL A 76 -15.79 0.20 -3.70
C VAL A 76 -17.25 0.65 -3.69
N TYR A 77 -17.98 0.36 -2.61
CA TYR A 77 -19.37 0.79 -2.42
C TYR A 77 -19.51 2.32 -2.42
N VAL A 78 -18.58 3.03 -1.78
CA VAL A 78 -18.57 4.50 -1.74
C VAL A 78 -18.19 5.10 -3.10
N ASP A 79 -17.23 4.52 -3.83
CA ASP A 79 -16.82 5.06 -5.14
C ASP A 79 -17.82 4.78 -6.28
N SER A 80 -18.72 3.80 -6.13
CA SER A 80 -19.67 3.39 -7.16
C SER A 80 -20.78 4.41 -7.41
N ASP A 81 -20.86 4.98 -8.62
CA ASP A 81 -21.97 5.84 -9.09
C ASP A 81 -23.21 5.08 -9.55
N GLY A 82 -23.13 3.75 -9.63
CA GLY A 82 -24.17 2.90 -10.22
C GLY A 82 -24.61 1.78 -9.29
N VAL A 83 -24.51 0.54 -9.78
CA VAL A 83 -24.88 -0.65 -9.02
C VAL A 83 -23.87 -0.85 -7.90
N LYS A 84 -24.31 -0.59 -6.67
CA LYS A 84 -23.49 -0.79 -5.49
C LYS A 84 -23.29 -2.29 -5.22
N PRO A 85 -22.09 -2.73 -4.79
CA PRO A 85 -21.87 -4.11 -4.40
C PRO A 85 -22.75 -4.49 -3.20
N PRO A 86 -23.20 -5.76 -3.08
CA PRO A 86 -24.04 -6.21 -1.99
C PRO A 86 -23.21 -6.37 -0.69
N LEU A 87 -22.87 -5.26 -0.05
CA LEU A 87 -21.88 -5.19 1.03
C LEU A 87 -22.21 -6.12 2.21
N GLU A 88 -23.46 -6.17 2.66
CA GLU A 88 -23.89 -7.10 3.72
C GLU A 88 -23.60 -8.57 3.39
N SER A 89 -23.85 -8.96 2.13
CA SER A 89 -23.61 -10.33 1.69
C SER A 89 -22.12 -10.63 1.58
N MET A 90 -21.30 -9.65 1.19
CA MET A 90 -19.84 -9.78 1.17
C MET A 90 -19.28 -9.92 2.59
N CYS A 91 -19.71 -9.07 3.53
CA CYS A 91 -19.31 -9.16 4.94
C CYS A 91 -19.66 -10.53 5.54
N ARG A 92 -20.89 -11.02 5.30
CA ARG A 92 -21.32 -12.36 5.74
C ARG A 92 -20.44 -13.48 5.18
N ARG A 93 -20.04 -13.41 3.90
CA ARG A 93 -19.15 -14.40 3.28
C ARG A 93 -17.74 -14.41 3.88
N LEU A 94 -17.28 -13.26 4.36
CA LEU A 94 -15.98 -13.08 4.99
C LEU A 94 -16.00 -13.37 6.50
N ASP A 95 -17.16 -13.72 7.06
CA ASP A 95 -17.38 -13.84 8.50
C ASP A 95 -17.01 -12.55 9.27
N VAL A 96 -17.32 -11.40 8.67
CA VAL A 96 -17.12 -10.06 9.24
C VAL A 96 -18.47 -9.44 9.53
N ALA A 97 -18.61 -8.83 10.71
CA ALA A 97 -19.81 -8.07 11.04
C ALA A 97 -20.03 -6.93 10.03
N TYR A 98 -21.25 -6.82 9.51
CA TYR A 98 -21.60 -5.73 8.62
C TYR A 98 -21.56 -4.40 9.38
N GLN A 99 -20.94 -3.40 8.76
CA GLN A 99 -20.91 -2.03 9.23
C GLN A 99 -21.11 -1.12 8.04
N GLU A 100 -22.02 -0.17 8.17
CA GLU A 100 -22.36 0.76 7.10
C GLU A 100 -21.17 1.70 6.82
N PRO A 101 -20.77 1.89 5.54
CA PRO A 101 -19.77 2.90 5.17
C PRO A 101 -20.23 4.29 5.59
N VAL A 102 -19.34 5.06 6.20
CA VAL A 102 -19.65 6.47 6.52
C VAL A 102 -19.67 7.30 5.24
N ALA A 103 -20.44 8.39 5.26
CA ALA A 103 -20.57 9.29 4.11
C ALA A 103 -19.24 10.03 3.86
N LEU A 104 -18.40 9.45 3.01
CA LEU A 104 -17.07 9.95 2.68
C LEU A 104 -17.00 10.50 1.26
N ASN A 105 -15.96 11.30 1.02
CA ASN A 105 -15.59 11.75 -0.30
C ASN A 105 -15.17 10.55 -1.19
N ARG A 106 -15.66 10.48 -2.43
CA ARG A 106 -15.29 9.40 -3.37
C ARG A 106 -13.79 9.33 -3.67
N VAL A 107 -13.12 10.49 -3.75
CA VAL A 107 -11.67 10.58 -3.97
C VAL A 107 -10.89 9.98 -2.79
N TRP A 108 -11.40 10.12 -1.57
CA TRP A 108 -10.86 9.44 -0.39
C TRP A 108 -11.00 7.92 -0.52
N ALA A 109 -12.22 7.46 -0.84
CA ALA A 109 -12.52 6.04 -0.99
C ALA A 109 -11.63 5.37 -2.06
N ARG A 110 -11.32 6.06 -3.16
CA ARG A 110 -10.36 5.57 -4.16
C ARG A 110 -8.95 5.39 -3.62
N GLY A 111 -8.50 6.26 -2.72
CA GLY A 111 -7.21 6.11 -2.03
C GLY A 111 -7.19 4.86 -1.15
N VAL A 112 -8.26 4.65 -0.38
CA VAL A 112 -8.46 3.45 0.44
C VAL A 112 -8.49 2.18 -0.42
N GLU A 113 -9.33 2.19 -1.47
CA GLU A 113 -9.50 1.07 -2.38
C GLU A 113 -8.15 0.67 -3.01
N ALA A 114 -7.37 1.63 -3.48
CA ALA A 114 -6.11 1.35 -4.14
C ALA A 114 -5.08 0.69 -3.21
N VAL A 115 -5.01 1.09 -1.94
CA VAL A 115 -4.15 0.43 -0.94
C VAL A 115 -4.65 -0.96 -0.63
N LEU A 116 -5.94 -1.12 -0.30
CA LEU A 116 -6.45 -2.43 0.11
C LEU A 116 -6.42 -3.42 -1.04
N ALA A 117 -6.78 -3.00 -2.25
CA ALA A 117 -6.66 -3.85 -3.41
C ALA A 117 -5.21 -4.28 -3.67
N TRP A 118 -4.22 -3.40 -3.47
CA TRP A 118 -2.82 -3.78 -3.54
C TRP A 118 -2.45 -4.86 -2.50
N LEU A 119 -2.89 -4.70 -1.26
CA LEU A 119 -2.54 -5.60 -0.15
C LEU A 119 -3.30 -6.94 -0.18
N THR A 120 -4.56 -6.95 -0.63
CA THR A 120 -5.44 -8.13 -0.62
C THR A 120 -5.46 -8.88 -1.96
N SER A 121 -4.84 -8.33 -3.01
CA SER A 121 -4.70 -9.06 -4.27
C SER A 121 -3.80 -10.28 -4.09
N ASP A 122 -4.05 -11.30 -4.91
CA ASP A 122 -3.08 -12.36 -5.12
C ASP A 122 -1.77 -11.75 -5.63
N PRO A 123 -0.60 -12.07 -5.06
CA PRO A 123 0.69 -11.65 -5.61
C PRO A 123 0.84 -11.93 -7.10
N LEU A 124 0.22 -13.00 -7.61
CA LEU A 124 0.21 -13.37 -9.03
C LEU A 124 -0.64 -12.42 -9.89
N GLN A 125 -1.63 -11.74 -9.31
CA GLN A 125 -2.43 -10.72 -9.99
C GLN A 125 -1.69 -9.37 -10.10
N GLY A 126 -0.56 -9.21 -9.40
CA GLY A 126 0.43 -8.18 -9.68
C GLY A 126 -0.05 -6.73 -9.50
N ARG A 127 -1.01 -6.45 -8.61
CA ARG A 127 -1.37 -5.05 -8.33
C ARG A 127 -0.16 -4.32 -7.76
N SER A 128 0.15 -3.16 -8.32
CA SER A 128 1.22 -2.29 -7.84
C SER A 128 0.72 -1.37 -6.73
N PRO A 129 1.59 -0.89 -5.83
CA PRO A 129 1.20 0.09 -4.82
C PRO A 129 0.68 1.38 -5.47
N PRO A 130 -0.28 2.09 -4.84
CA PRO A 130 -0.89 3.28 -5.42
C PRO A 130 0.10 4.44 -5.61
N LEU A 131 1.14 4.49 -4.79
CA LEU A 131 2.30 5.34 -4.99
C LEU A 131 3.52 4.46 -5.20
N ARG A 132 4.49 4.98 -5.97
CA ARG A 132 5.79 4.32 -6.07
C ARG A 132 6.46 4.30 -4.69
N VAL A 133 6.86 3.12 -4.26
CA VAL A 133 7.65 2.88 -3.05
C VAL A 133 9.06 2.45 -3.45
N PRO A 134 10.07 2.62 -2.58
CA PRO A 134 11.41 2.10 -2.85
C PRO A 134 11.37 0.58 -3.01
N ASP A 135 12.07 0.08 -4.02
CA ASP A 135 12.41 -1.33 -4.07
C ASP A 135 13.49 -1.62 -3.03
N ARG A 136 13.21 -2.56 -2.12
CA ARG A 136 14.13 -2.97 -1.06
C ARG A 136 14.56 -4.43 -1.22
N ASP A 137 15.68 -4.77 -0.62
CA ASP A 137 16.11 -6.15 -0.40
C ASP A 137 15.52 -6.76 0.87
N ALA A 138 15.86 -8.03 1.12
CA ALA A 138 15.38 -8.76 2.28
C ALA A 138 15.85 -8.15 3.61
N ASP A 139 16.96 -7.41 3.60
CA ASP A 139 17.51 -6.69 4.74
C ASP A 139 16.87 -5.30 4.92
N GLY A 140 15.99 -4.89 3.98
CA GLY A 140 15.32 -3.60 3.99
C GLY A 140 16.17 -2.46 3.41
N ASN A 141 17.31 -2.74 2.78
CA ASN A 141 18.11 -1.72 2.10
C ASN A 141 17.57 -1.45 0.69
N PRO A 142 17.79 -0.25 0.10
CA PRO A 142 17.41 0.02 -1.27
C PRO A 142 18.12 -0.95 -2.22
N ALA A 143 17.36 -1.62 -3.09
CA ALA A 143 17.92 -2.59 -4.02
C ALA A 143 18.86 -1.92 -5.04
N THR A 144 19.99 -2.56 -5.32
CA THR A 144 20.93 -2.10 -6.36
C THR A 144 20.40 -2.40 -7.76
N ALA A 145 20.94 -1.71 -8.77
CA ALA A 145 20.58 -1.96 -10.17
C ALA A 145 20.85 -3.42 -10.56
N GLU A 146 21.95 -4.01 -10.10
CA GLU A 146 22.31 -5.41 -10.34
C GLU A 146 21.29 -6.37 -9.69
N GLN A 147 20.92 -6.14 -8.42
CA GLN A 147 19.91 -6.95 -7.74
C GLN A 147 18.55 -6.89 -8.47
N LEU A 148 18.13 -5.69 -8.91
CA LEU A 148 16.90 -5.52 -9.68
C LEU A 148 16.98 -6.24 -11.03
N TYR A 149 18.12 -6.13 -11.73
CA TYR A 149 18.37 -6.84 -12.99
C TYR A 149 18.22 -8.34 -12.84
N HIS A 150 18.86 -8.94 -11.82
CA HIS A 150 18.73 -10.36 -11.54
C HIS A 150 17.29 -10.77 -11.22
N ARG A 151 16.58 -10.02 -10.37
CA ARG A 151 15.16 -10.29 -10.07
C ARG A 151 14.29 -10.28 -11.33
N PHE A 152 14.50 -9.33 -12.24
CA PHE A 152 13.73 -9.28 -13.49
C PHE A 152 14.01 -10.46 -14.41
N MET A 153 15.27 -10.89 -14.50
CA MET A 153 15.66 -12.05 -15.29
C MET A 153 15.08 -13.35 -14.69
N GLU A 154 15.12 -13.49 -13.36
CA GLU A 154 14.58 -14.64 -12.62
C GLU A 154 13.06 -14.73 -12.71
N ALA A 155 12.35 -13.60 -12.73
CA ALA A 155 10.90 -13.54 -12.89
C ALA A 155 10.42 -13.94 -14.30
N ALA A 156 11.31 -13.95 -15.30
CA ALA A 156 11.01 -14.34 -16.67
C ALA A 156 12.07 -15.31 -17.22
N PRO A 157 12.16 -16.54 -16.65
CA PRO A 157 13.21 -17.50 -16.98
C PRO A 157 13.06 -18.08 -18.40
N HIS A 158 11.88 -17.98 -18.99
CA HIS A 158 11.57 -18.47 -20.35
C HIS A 158 11.66 -17.37 -21.42
N ALA A 159 11.99 -16.13 -21.04
CA ALA A 159 12.16 -15.06 -22.01
C ALA A 159 13.51 -15.22 -22.75
N GLU A 160 13.48 -15.13 -24.08
CA GLU A 160 14.69 -15.12 -24.91
C GLU A 160 15.30 -13.72 -24.89
N TRP A 161 16.21 -13.48 -23.94
CA TRP A 161 16.84 -12.18 -23.74
C TRP A 161 17.96 -11.89 -24.75
N GLY A 162 17.64 -11.18 -25.82
CA GLY A 162 18.60 -10.68 -26.80
C GLY A 162 19.48 -9.54 -26.25
N PRO A 163 20.60 -9.18 -26.93
CA PRO A 163 21.52 -8.14 -26.48
C PRO A 163 20.85 -6.78 -26.21
N GLU A 164 19.97 -6.34 -27.11
CA GLU A 164 19.24 -5.07 -26.97
C GLU A 164 18.28 -5.06 -25.78
N GLN A 165 17.56 -6.16 -25.56
CA GLN A 165 16.64 -6.30 -24.43
C GLN A 165 17.40 -6.32 -23.10
N ARG A 166 18.57 -6.98 -23.04
CA ARG A 166 19.43 -6.95 -21.85
C ARG A 166 19.96 -5.55 -21.57
N HIS A 167 20.37 -4.82 -22.60
CA HIS A 167 20.83 -3.44 -22.46
C HIS A 167 19.71 -2.51 -21.99
N ALA A 168 18.51 -2.62 -22.58
CA ALA A 168 17.34 -1.86 -22.16
C ALA A 168 16.94 -2.18 -20.71
N LEU A 169 17.01 -3.46 -20.31
CA LEU A 169 16.74 -3.87 -18.93
C LEU A 169 17.75 -3.26 -17.96
N ARG A 170 19.05 -3.26 -18.29
CA ARG A 170 20.09 -2.60 -17.46
C ARG A 170 19.78 -1.13 -17.24
N ASN A 171 19.53 -0.38 -18.31
CA ASN A 171 19.20 1.05 -18.22
C ASN A 171 17.96 1.30 -17.37
N ARG A 172 16.93 0.45 -17.50
CA ARG A 172 15.73 0.51 -16.67
C ARG A 172 16.06 0.27 -15.20
N THR A 173 16.82 -0.78 -14.88
CA THR A 173 17.16 -1.13 -13.50
C THR A 173 18.07 -0.10 -12.83
N GLU A 174 18.95 0.56 -13.59
CA GLU A 174 19.72 1.71 -13.10
C GLU A 174 18.82 2.89 -12.74
N ALA A 175 17.86 3.22 -13.62
CA ALA A 175 16.91 4.30 -13.38
C ALA A 175 15.98 4.01 -12.19
N ASP A 176 15.55 2.76 -12.04
CA ASP A 176 14.70 2.32 -10.93
C ASP A 176 15.49 2.30 -9.60
N ALA A 177 16.74 1.81 -9.58
CA ALA A 177 17.60 1.87 -8.39
C ALA A 177 17.87 3.31 -7.93
N ALA A 178 18.24 4.20 -8.87
CA ALA A 178 18.44 5.62 -8.56
C ALA A 178 17.16 6.29 -8.04
N ARG A 179 15.99 5.86 -8.52
CA ARG A 179 14.70 6.34 -8.01
C ARG A 179 14.43 5.83 -6.59
N SER A 180 14.67 4.56 -6.32
CA SER A 180 14.50 3.96 -4.99
C SER A 180 15.37 4.67 -3.96
N GLN A 181 16.63 4.99 -4.30
CA GLN A 181 17.51 5.81 -3.44
C GLN A 181 16.92 7.18 -3.13
N ARG A 182 16.38 7.89 -4.13
CA ARG A 182 15.72 9.19 -3.92
C ARG A 182 14.48 9.08 -3.02
N LEU A 183 13.67 8.04 -3.19
CA LEU A 183 12.49 7.81 -2.35
C LEU A 183 12.89 7.50 -0.91
N VAL A 184 13.95 6.72 -0.68
CA VAL A 184 14.47 6.46 0.68
C VAL A 184 14.95 7.76 1.33
N ALA A 185 15.72 8.59 0.63
CA ALA A 185 16.14 9.88 1.16
C ALA A 185 14.96 10.78 1.52
N LEU A 186 13.89 10.77 0.70
CA LEU A 186 12.66 11.51 0.96
C LEU A 186 11.92 11.00 2.20
N ILE A 187 11.88 9.68 2.40
CA ILE A 187 11.29 9.04 3.59
C ILE A 187 12.08 9.46 4.84
N ASP A 188 13.41 9.35 4.81
CA ASP A 188 14.27 9.69 5.95
C ASP A 188 14.20 11.17 6.32
N GLU A 189 14.12 12.06 5.32
CA GLU A 189 13.85 13.48 5.54
C GLU A 189 12.49 13.69 6.22
N THR A 190 11.44 13.07 5.71
CA THR A 190 10.07 13.23 6.24
C THR A 190 9.97 12.75 7.68
N VAL A 191 10.55 11.58 7.98
CA VAL A 191 10.57 11.04 9.35
C VAL A 191 11.30 11.97 10.31
N ARG A 192 12.43 12.58 9.88
CA ARG A 192 13.15 13.57 10.70
C ARG A 192 12.31 14.81 10.97
N LEU A 193 11.62 15.35 9.96
CA LEU A 193 10.78 16.54 10.11
C LEU A 193 9.59 16.30 11.07
N VAL A 194 8.94 15.14 10.95
CA VAL A 194 7.82 14.78 11.84
C VAL A 194 8.30 14.63 13.28
N ARG A 195 9.46 13.98 13.50
CA ARG A 195 10.05 13.83 14.85
C ARG A 195 10.50 15.15 15.47
N ALA A 196 10.96 16.11 14.67
CA ALA A 196 11.35 17.42 15.16
C ALA A 196 10.15 18.31 15.52
N SER A 197 8.95 17.96 15.06
CA SER A 197 7.72 18.73 15.27
C SER A 197 6.82 18.15 16.38
N ALA A 198 7.22 17.02 16.98
CA ALA A 198 6.51 16.31 18.04
C ALA A 198 7.14 16.60 19.41
#